data_AF-A0A925AML6-F1
#
_entry.id   AF-A0A925AML6-F1
#
_cell.length_a   1.000
_cell.length_b   1.000
_cell.length_c   1.000
_cell.angle_alpha   90.00
_cell.angle_beta   90.00
_cell.angle_gamma   90.00
#
_symmetry.space_group_name_H-M   'P 1'
#
loop_
_entity.id
_entity.type
_entity.pdbx_description
1 polymer ?
#
loop_
_entity_poly.entity_id
_entity_poly.type
_entity_poly.pdbx_seq_one_letter_code
_entity_poly.pdbx_strand_id
1 'polypeptide(L)' 'MNDPSPLQTDETHDATRQSWVGSARSHPAFPLQNLPLGVFSPAWGERRGGIAIGDDILDLHAVAALRLFSGP' A
#
# COMPACT_ATOMS: atom_id res chain seq x y z
N MET A 1 -27.81 -20.22 -14.18
CA MET A 1 -27.61 -19.79 -12.78
C MET A 1 -26.11 -19.55 -12.67
N ASN A 2 -25.66 -18.34 -12.98
CA ASN A 2 -24.25 -17.97 -12.92
C ASN A 2 -23.94 -17.70 -11.44
N ASP A 3 -23.27 -18.64 -10.79
CA ASP A 3 -22.74 -18.46 -9.45
C ASP A 3 -21.52 -17.51 -9.55
N PRO A 4 -21.45 -16.39 -8.83
CA PRO A 4 -20.25 -15.58 -8.83
C PRO A 4 -19.14 -16.39 -8.14
N SER A 5 -18.20 -16.89 -8.93
CA SER A 5 -16.96 -17.49 -8.42
C SER A 5 -16.36 -16.58 -7.34
N PRO A 6 -15.80 -17.12 -6.25
CA PRO A 6 -15.16 -16.32 -5.21
C PRO A 6 -14.14 -15.39 -5.87
N LEU A 7 -14.16 -14.11 -5.47
CA LEU A 7 -13.32 -13.03 -5.99
C LEU A 7 -11.92 -13.56 -6.35
N GLN A 8 -11.63 -13.66 -7.65
CA GLN A 8 -10.35 -14.18 -8.12
C GLN A 8 -9.27 -13.16 -7.74
N THR A 9 -8.50 -13.48 -6.71
CA THR A 9 -7.42 -12.66 -6.19
C THR A 9 -6.21 -12.70 -7.12
N ASP A 10 -5.65 -11.53 -7.44
CA ASP A 10 -4.43 -11.40 -8.25
C ASP A 10 -3.15 -11.62 -7.40
N GLU A 11 -1.98 -11.39 -8.00
CA GLU A 11 -0.71 -11.59 -7.33
C GLU A 11 -0.47 -10.64 -6.14
N THR A 12 -1.20 -9.54 -6.00
CA THR A 12 -1.06 -8.60 -4.87
C THR A 12 -1.61 -9.18 -3.57
N HIS A 13 -2.48 -10.19 -3.67
CA HIS A 13 -3.12 -10.87 -2.54
C HIS A 13 -2.40 -12.15 -2.12
N ASP A 14 -1.27 -12.50 -2.75
CA ASP A 14 -0.47 -13.66 -2.38
C ASP A 14 0.08 -13.48 -0.94
N ALA A 15 -0.41 -14.34 -0.04
CA ALA A 15 -0.04 -14.33 1.38
C ALA A 15 1.46 -14.63 1.62
N THR A 16 2.16 -15.21 0.65
CA THR A 16 3.59 -15.51 0.75
C THR A 16 4.47 -14.32 0.35
N ARG A 17 3.92 -13.29 -0.30
CA ARG A 17 4.68 -12.07 -0.64
C ARG A 17 5.05 -11.27 0.60
N GLN A 18 6.30 -10.84 0.63
CA GLN A 18 6.90 -10.12 1.75
C GLN A 18 7.32 -8.72 1.33
N SER A 19 7.10 -7.75 2.23
CA SER A 19 7.62 -6.39 2.04
C SER A 19 9.12 -6.33 2.36
N TRP A 20 9.82 -5.41 1.70
CA TRP A 20 11.15 -4.97 2.11
C TRP A 20 11.09 -4.09 3.37
N VAL A 21 9.95 -3.45 3.63
CA VAL A 21 9.65 -2.76 4.90
C VAL A 21 9.46 -3.83 5.98
N GLY A 22 10.38 -3.91 6.94
CA GLY A 22 10.43 -4.97 7.94
C GLY A 22 9.18 -5.01 8.83
N SER A 23 8.68 -3.84 9.25
CA SER A 23 7.48 -3.70 10.12
C SER A 23 6.19 -4.18 9.45
N ALA A 24 6.14 -4.21 8.12
CA ALA A 24 4.98 -4.69 7.37
C ALA A 24 4.90 -6.23 7.28
N ARG A 25 5.99 -6.94 7.60
CA ARG A 25 6.00 -8.41 7.60
C ARG A 25 5.13 -8.90 8.76
N SER A 26 3.97 -9.49 8.42
CA SER A 26 2.98 -9.96 9.40
C SER A 26 2.32 -8.86 10.24
N HIS A 27 2.32 -7.61 9.77
CA HIS A 27 1.58 -6.54 10.46
C HIS A 27 0.06 -6.83 10.41
N PRO A 28 -0.68 -6.74 11.52
CA PRO A 28 -2.09 -7.14 11.56
C PRO A 28 -3.02 -6.23 10.75
N ALA A 29 -2.76 -4.92 10.76
CA ALA A 29 -3.58 -3.93 10.04
C ALA A 29 -3.00 -3.52 8.68
N PHE A 30 -1.69 -3.30 8.56
CA PHE A 30 -1.04 -2.75 7.37
C PHE A 30 0.02 -3.69 6.76
N PRO A 31 -0.32 -4.97 6.45
CA PRO A 31 0.59 -5.83 5.71
C PRO A 31 0.69 -5.38 4.25
N LEU A 32 1.65 -5.96 3.50
CA LEU A 32 1.84 -5.71 2.07
C LEU A 32 0.57 -5.93 1.24
N GLN A 33 -0.31 -6.82 1.66
CA GLN A 33 -1.53 -7.17 0.95
C GLN A 33 -2.68 -6.17 1.14
N ASN A 34 -2.58 -5.21 2.09
CA ASN A 34 -3.67 -4.28 2.38
C ASN A 34 -3.50 -2.90 1.72
N LEU A 35 -2.32 -2.30 1.85
CA LEU A 35 -1.94 -0.99 1.26
C LEU A 35 -3.10 0.05 1.23
N PRO A 36 -3.74 0.37 2.37
CA PRO A 36 -4.87 1.28 2.36
C PRO A 36 -4.40 2.71 2.04
N LEU A 37 -5.18 3.40 1.20
CA LEU A 37 -4.99 4.80 0.89
C LEU A 37 -5.52 5.69 2.02
N GLY A 38 -4.80 6.76 2.32
CA GLY A 38 -5.20 7.76 3.31
C GLY A 38 -4.63 9.14 3.03
N VAL A 39 -5.09 10.12 3.81
CA VAL A 39 -4.52 11.47 3.84
C VAL A 39 -3.83 11.67 5.18
N PHE A 40 -2.57 12.08 5.15
CA PHE A 40 -1.77 12.35 6.34
C PHE A 40 -1.14 13.74 6.24
N SER A 41 -0.62 14.26 7.36
CA SER A 41 0.16 15.49 7.40
C SER A 41 1.48 15.20 8.13
N PRO A 42 2.65 15.41 7.51
CA PRO A 42 3.92 15.45 8.23
C PRO A 42 3.88 16.56 9.29
N ALA A 43 4.71 16.46 10.34
CA ALA A 43 4.69 17.38 11.48
C ALA A 43 4.68 18.89 11.12
N TRP A 44 5.29 19.26 9.98
CA TRP A 44 5.35 20.63 9.49
C TRP A 44 5.04 20.72 7.98
N GLY A 45 4.18 19.83 7.47
CA GLY A 45 3.87 19.73 6.04
C GLY A 45 2.39 19.81 5.73
N GLU A 46 2.09 20.19 4.48
CA GLU A 46 0.74 20.12 3.92
C GLU A 46 0.18 18.69 3.93
N ARG A 47 -1.16 18.58 3.88
CA ARG A 47 -1.87 17.32 3.73
C ARG A 47 -1.51 16.65 2.41
N ARG A 48 -1.17 15.37 2.44
CA ARG A 48 -0.74 14.59 1.26
C ARG A 48 -1.40 13.21 1.28
N GLY A 49 -1.54 12.63 0.09
CA GLY A 49 -1.94 11.23 -0.07
C GLY A 49 -0.79 10.30 0.34
N GLY A 50 -1.13 9.23 1.05
CA GLY A 50 -0.18 8.22 1.47
C GLY A 50 -0.79 6.82 1.51
N ILE A 51 0.07 5.82 1.60
CA ILE A 51 -0.30 4.41 1.81
C ILE A 51 0.30 3.94 3.13
N ALA A 52 -0.51 3.38 4.03
CA ALA A 52 0.01 2.78 5.25
C ALA A 52 0.71 1.44 4.95
N ILE A 53 1.90 1.22 5.50
CA ILE A 53 2.68 -0.01 5.34
C ILE A 53 3.51 -0.29 6.61
N GLY A 54 3.14 -1.34 7.34
CA GLY A 54 3.71 -1.59 8.67
C GLY A 54 3.46 -0.40 9.61
N ASP A 55 4.54 0.07 10.25
CA ASP A 55 4.53 1.24 11.13
C ASP A 55 4.73 2.58 10.39
N ASP A 56 4.88 2.52 9.05
CA ASP A 56 5.26 3.66 8.21
C ASP A 56 4.14 4.07 7.24
N ILE A 57 4.29 5.26 6.65
CA ILE A 57 3.43 5.75 5.56
C ILE A 57 4.30 6.04 4.34
N LEU A 58 3.96 5.45 3.20
CA LEU A 58 4.55 5.79 1.91
C LEU A 58 3.93 7.10 1.38
N ASP A 59 4.71 8.17 1.30
CA ASP A 59 4.26 9.47 0.76
C ASP A 59 4.18 9.43 -0.77
N LEU A 60 2.94 9.46 -1.30
CA LEU A 60 2.70 9.38 -2.74
C LEU A 60 3.16 10.63 -3.48
N HIS A 61 3.11 11.80 -2.84
CA HIS A 61 3.59 13.04 -3.44
C HIS A 61 5.11 13.01 -3.59
N ALA A 62 5.84 12.58 -2.55
CA ALA A 62 7.29 12.42 -2.61
C ALA A 62 7.70 11.42 -3.68
N VAL A 63 7.01 10.27 -3.72
CA VAL A 63 7.23 9.23 -4.72
C VAL A 63 6.98 9.72 -6.15
N ALA A 64 5.88 10.43 -6.41
CA ALA A 64 5.57 10.98 -7.73
C ALA A 64 6.64 11.98 -8.20
N ALA A 65 7.20 12.78 -7.29
CA ALA A 65 8.27 13.72 -7.59
C ALA A 65 9.58 13.04 -8.04
N LEU A 66 9.83 11.79 -7.61
CA LEU A 66 11.00 11.01 -8.03
C LEU A 66 10.93 10.52 -9.48
N ARG A 67 9.74 10.56 -10.11
CA ARG A 67 9.52 10.14 -11.52
C ARG A 67 10.04 8.72 -11.83
N LEU A 68 10.05 7.84 -10.82
CA LEU A 68 10.54 6.46 -10.95
C LEU A 68 9.52 5.53 -11.64
N PHE A 69 8.26 5.93 -11.64
CA PHE A 69 7.18 5.14 -12.22
C PHE A 69 6.77 5.73 -13.56
N SER A 70 6.74 4.86 -14.57
CA SER A 70 6.04 5.09 -15.83
C SER A 70 4.72 4.33 -15.70
N GLY A 71 3.62 5.05 -15.48
CA GLY A 71 2.29 4.43 -15.59
C GLY A 71 1.99 4.09 -17.06
N PRO A 72 0.93 3.32 -17.33
CA PRO A 72 0.25 3.45 -18.62
C PRO A 72 -0.23 4.90 -18.84
#